data_AF-A0A7L4TRG0-F1
#
_entry.id   AF-A0A7L4TRG0-F1
#
_cell.length_a   1.000
_cell.length_b   1.000
_cell.length_c   1.000
_cell.angle_alpha   90.00
_cell.angle_beta   90.00
_cell.angle_gamma   90.00
#
_symmetry.space_group_name_H-M   'P 1'
#
loop_
_entity.id
_entity.type
_entity.pdbx_description
1 polymer ?
#
loop_
_entity_poly.entity_id
_entity_poly.type
_entity_poly.pdbx_seq_one_letter_code
_entity_poly.pdbx_strand_id
1 'polypeptide(L)'
;EVAGTWVLGLSAAMALMVFFYVQVIAKKINPRPSDEKDAEVIDGAGPVGFFPPQSIWPFWCALVVAIMCLGPIFGWWISLLGLGIGIWAASGWAFEYYRGDYAH
;
A
#
# COMPACT_ATOMS: atom_id res chain seq x y z
N GLU A 1 -24.38 -22.52 -5.28
CA GLU A 1 -23.64 -22.72 -4.01
C GLU A 1 -23.43 -21.35 -3.36
N VAL A 2 -23.69 -21.22 -2.06
CA VAL A 2 -23.64 -19.91 -1.37
C VAL A 2 -22.22 -19.32 -1.39
N ALA A 3 -21.18 -20.15 -1.24
CA ALA A 3 -19.79 -19.72 -1.24
C ALA A 3 -19.39 -19.02 -2.57
N GLY A 4 -19.72 -19.60 -3.72
CA GLY A 4 -19.39 -19.02 -5.03
C GLY A 4 -20.06 -17.66 -5.27
N THR A 5 -21.32 -17.51 -4.86
CA THR A 5 -22.04 -16.23 -4.97
C THR A 5 -21.36 -15.13 -4.15
N TRP A 6 -20.91 -15.43 -2.93
CA TRP A 6 -20.21 -14.44 -2.10
C TRP A 6 -18.83 -14.07 -2.65
N VAL A 7 -18.05 -15.05 -3.12
CA VAL A 7 -16.72 -14.78 -3.69
C VAL A 7 -16.83 -13.88 -4.92
N LEU A 8 -17.72 -14.21 -5.86
CA LEU A 8 -17.95 -13.41 -7.06
C LEU A 8 -18.55 -12.03 -6.72
N GLY A 9 -19.50 -11.99 -5.78
CA GLY A 9 -20.12 -10.74 -5.33
C GLY A 9 -19.12 -9.77 -4.70
N LEU A 10 -18.25 -10.24 -3.80
CA LEU A 10 -17.21 -9.42 -3.16
C LEU A 10 -16.13 -9.00 -4.16
N SER A 11 -15.77 -9.88 -5.10
CA SER A 11 -14.84 -9.54 -6.18
C SER A 11 -15.39 -8.44 -7.09
N ALA A 12 -16.67 -8.52 -7.45
CA ALA A 12 -17.36 -7.49 -8.22
C ALA A 12 -17.43 -6.17 -7.43
N ALA A 13 -17.72 -6.22 -6.12
CA ALA A 13 -17.73 -5.04 -5.27
C ALA A 13 -16.35 -4.37 -5.19
N MET A 14 -15.27 -5.14 -5.04
CA MET A 14 -13.90 -4.63 -5.07
C MET A 14 -13.58 -3.95 -6.42
N ALA A 15 -13.93 -4.59 -7.54
CA ALA A 15 -13.74 -4.01 -8.86
C ALA A 15 -14.53 -2.71 -9.05
N LEU A 16 -15.78 -2.66 -8.57
CA LEU A 16 -16.61 -1.46 -8.60
C LEU A 16 -16.02 -0.32 -7.76
N MET A 17 -15.45 -0.60 -6.59
CA MET A 17 -14.79 0.42 -5.76
C MET A 17 -13.61 1.06 -6.51
N VAL A 18 -12.75 0.23 -7.11
CA VAL A 18 -11.61 0.70 -7.90
C VAL A 18 -12.07 1.48 -9.13
N PHE A 19 -13.06 0.95 -9.86
CA PHE A 19 -13.65 1.62 -11.02
C PHE A 19 -14.21 3.00 -10.66
N PHE A 20 -15.02 3.10 -9.61
CA PHE A 20 -15.61 4.36 -9.19
C PHE A 20 -14.55 5.39 -8.79
N TYR A 21 -13.53 4.98 -8.02
CA TYR A 21 -12.43 5.86 -7.65
C TYR A 21 -11.72 6.42 -8.89
N VAL A 22 -11.31 5.54 -9.81
CA VAL A 22 -10.59 5.96 -11.04
C VAL A 22 -11.47 6.85 -11.91
N GLN A 23 -12.76 6.54 -12.07
CA GLN A 23 -13.71 7.36 -12.83
C GLN A 23 -13.91 8.75 -12.25
N VAL A 24 -13.97 8.87 -10.92
CA VAL A 24 -14.07 10.18 -10.26
C VAL A 24 -12.80 11.00 -10.48
N ILE A 25 -11.63 10.37 -10.38
CA ILE A 25 -10.34 11.04 -10.61
C ILE A 25 -10.19 11.44 -12.09
N ALA A 26 -10.54 10.57 -13.03
CA ALA A 26 -10.45 10.84 -14.47
C ALA A 26 -11.27 12.06 -14.89
N LYS A 27 -12.37 12.36 -14.20
CA LYS A 27 -13.19 13.57 -14.44
C LYS A 27 -12.63 14.84 -13.80
N LYS A 28 -11.66 14.72 -12.90
CA LYS A 28 -11.06 15.83 -12.13
C LYS A 28 -9.69 16.25 -12.62
N ILE A 29 -8.95 15.34 -13.26
CA ILE A 29 -7.61 15.61 -13.78
C ILE A 29 -7.65 15.94 -15.27
N ASN A 30 -6.71 16.78 -15.72
CA ASN A 30 -6.52 17.02 -17.15
C ASN A 30 -5.87 15.80 -17.82
N PRO A 31 -6.02 15.64 -19.15
CA PRO A 31 -5.26 14.65 -19.90
C PRO A 31 -3.77 14.77 -19.61
N ARG A 32 -3.15 13.64 -19.29
CA ARG A 32 -1.72 13.50 -19.03
C ARG A 32 -1.03 12.95 -20.29
N PRO A 33 0.28 13.17 -20.46
CA PRO A 33 1.01 12.64 -21.60
C PRO A 33 0.84 11.13 -21.80
N SER A 34 0.63 10.35 -20.72
CA SER A 34 0.38 8.91 -20.80
C SER A 34 -0.98 8.50 -21.39
N ASP A 35 -1.92 9.43 -21.53
CA ASP A 35 -3.24 9.18 -22.13
C ASP A 35 -3.30 9.58 -23.61
N GLU A 36 -2.26 10.26 -24.12
CA GLU A 36 -2.17 10.75 -25.50
C GLU A 36 -1.28 9.82 -26.36
N LYS A 37 -1.75 9.51 -27.58
CA LYS A 37 -1.07 8.55 -28.47
C LYS A 37 0.16 9.11 -29.15
N ASP A 38 0.18 10.42 -29.38
CA ASP A 38 1.23 11.14 -30.10
C ASP A 38 2.15 11.92 -29.13
N ALA A 39 2.08 11.64 -27.82
CA ALA A 39 2.90 12.28 -26.82
C ALA A 39 4.39 11.99 -27.03
N GLU A 40 5.23 13.01 -26.86
CA GLU A 40 6.67 12.91 -26.95
C GLU A 40 7.31 12.62 -25.59
N VAL A 41 8.55 12.11 -25.60
CA VAL A 41 9.30 11.83 -24.36
C VAL A 41 9.51 13.09 -23.51
N ILE A 42 9.61 14.25 -24.16
CA ILE A 42 9.80 15.54 -23.48
C ILE A 42 8.53 15.98 -22.72
N ASP A 43 7.34 15.52 -23.10
CA ASP A 43 6.09 15.89 -22.43
C ASP A 43 6.00 15.29 -21.02
N GLY A 44 6.72 14.19 -20.77
CA GLY A 44 6.88 13.59 -19.44
C GLY A 44 8.08 14.14 -18.65
N ALA A 45 8.78 15.15 -19.15
CA ALA A 45 9.96 15.69 -18.48
C ALA A 45 9.57 16.45 -17.21
N GLY A 46 10.09 16.00 -16.07
CA GLY A 46 9.86 16.64 -14.79
C GLY A 46 10.25 15.73 -13.61
N PRO A 47 10.26 16.27 -12.38
CA PRO A 47 10.43 15.46 -11.19
C PRO A 47 9.21 14.54 -11.01
N VAL A 48 9.43 13.22 -10.97
CA VAL A 48 8.36 12.21 -10.85
C VAL A 48 7.75 12.19 -9.44
N GLY A 49 8.57 12.41 -8.42
CA GLY A 49 8.18 12.36 -7.03
C GLY A 49 9.32 11.91 -6.12
N PHE A 50 9.02 11.70 -4.85
CA PHE A 50 9.97 11.17 -3.89
C PHE A 50 10.01 9.65 -3.96
N PHE A 51 11.21 9.10 -4.12
CA PHE A 51 11.46 7.66 -4.02
C PHE A 51 12.50 7.41 -2.92
N PRO A 52 12.19 6.57 -1.93
CA PRO A 52 13.16 6.24 -0.89
C PRO A 52 14.36 5.49 -1.48
N PRO A 53 15.61 5.96 -1.29
CA PRO A 53 16.79 5.30 -1.86
C PRO A 53 17.09 3.95 -1.17
N GLN A 54 16.73 3.83 0.12
CA GLN A 54 16.86 2.60 0.90
C GLN A 54 15.87 2.65 2.06
N SER A 55 15.31 1.50 2.44
CA SER A 55 14.46 1.37 3.63
C SER A 55 14.59 -0.04 4.19
N ILE A 56 14.86 -0.15 5.50
CA ILE A 56 14.95 -1.43 6.20
C ILE A 56 13.58 -1.88 6.76
N TRP A 57 12.61 -0.98 6.83
CA TRP A 57 11.31 -1.26 7.45
C TRP A 57 10.46 -2.31 6.74
N PRO A 58 10.45 -2.42 5.39
CA PRO A 58 9.75 -3.51 4.71
C PRO A 58 10.18 -4.91 5.19
N PHE A 59 11.47 -5.09 5.49
CA PHE A 59 11.99 -6.34 6.05
C PHE A 59 11.39 -6.64 7.43
N TRP A 60 11.35 -5.66 8.31
CA TRP A 60 10.76 -5.81 9.65
C TRP A 60 9.26 -6.08 9.60
N CYS A 61 8.53 -5.40 8.71
CA CYS A 61 7.11 -5.66 8.50
C CYS A 61 6.86 -7.09 8.01
N ALA A 62 7.65 -7.58 7.06
CA ALA A 62 7.54 -8.97 6.58
C ALA A 62 7.84 -9.98 7.69
N LEU A 63 8.87 -9.75 8.50
CA LEU A 63 9.23 -10.60 9.64
C LEU A 63 8.11 -10.64 10.68
N VAL A 64 7.48 -9.49 10.98
CA VAL A 64 6.34 -9.42 11.88
C VAL A 64 5.19 -10.29 11.37
N VAL A 65 4.82 -10.16 10.10
CA VAL A 65 3.72 -10.94 9.50
C VAL A 65 4.05 -12.44 9.59
N ALA A 66 5.29 -12.82 9.29
CA ALA A 66 5.74 -14.21 9.42
C ALA A 66 5.57 -14.73 10.86
N ILE A 67 5.99 -13.95 11.87
CA ILE A 67 5.82 -14.31 13.29
C ILE A 67 4.33 -14.42 13.65
N MET A 68 3.50 -13.48 13.18
CA MET A 68 2.05 -13.52 13.44
C MET A 68 1.39 -14.77 12.86
N CYS A 69 1.83 -15.22 11.68
CA CYS A 69 1.37 -16.46 11.05
C CYS A 69 1.81 -17.73 11.78
N LEU A 70 2.88 -17.70 12.59
CA LEU A 70 3.31 -18.83 13.41
C LEU A 70 2.43 -19.03 14.66
N GLY A 71 1.78 -17.99 15.16
CA GLY A 71 1.00 -18.07 16.40
C GLY A 71 -0.20 -19.03 16.38
N PRO A 72 -1.00 -19.16 15.31
CA PRO A 72 -2.05 -20.18 15.26
C PRO A 72 -1.55 -21.62 15.45
N ILE A 73 -0.28 -21.89 15.11
CA ILE A 73 0.35 -23.22 15.20
C ILE A 73 0.98 -23.43 16.57
N PHE A 74 1.75 -22.46 17.06
CA PHE A 74 2.59 -22.58 18.26
C PHE A 74 2.00 -21.90 19.51
N GLY A 75 0.92 -21.14 19.36
CA GLY A 75 0.20 -20.45 20.43
C GLY A 75 -0.11 -18.99 20.10
N TRP A 76 -1.37 -18.57 20.34
CA TRP A 76 -1.87 -17.23 20.00
C TRP A 76 -1.09 -16.07 20.64
N TRP A 77 -0.41 -16.30 21.76
CA TRP A 77 0.45 -15.30 22.41
C TRP A 77 1.59 -14.82 21.48
N ILE A 78 2.07 -15.66 20.57
CA ILE A 78 3.10 -15.28 19.57
C ILE A 78 2.50 -14.28 18.57
N SER A 79 1.25 -14.46 18.13
CA SER A 79 0.59 -13.49 17.26
C SER A 79 0.36 -12.16 17.96
N LEU A 80 0.04 -12.18 19.26
CA LEU A 80 -0.09 -10.95 20.06
C LEU A 80 1.24 -10.20 20.22
N LEU A 81 2.35 -10.92 20.41
CA LEU A 81 3.68 -10.32 20.40
C LEU A 81 4.03 -9.75 19.02
N GLY A 82 3.73 -10.49 17.96
CA GLY A 82 3.87 -10.02 16.58
C GLY A 82 3.07 -8.74 16.34
N LEU A 83 1.84 -8.63 16.84
CA LEU A 83 1.04 -7.41 16.76
C LEU A 83 1.72 -6.22 17.46
N GLY A 84 2.26 -6.42 18.67
CA GLY A 84 2.99 -5.38 19.40
C GLY A 84 4.21 -4.86 18.63
N ILE A 85 5.02 -5.78 18.10
CA ILE A 85 6.19 -5.43 17.26
C ILE A 85 5.73 -4.83 15.92
N GLY A 86 4.58 -5.25 15.40
CA GLY A 86 3.98 -4.75 14.17
C GLY A 86 3.59 -3.29 14.24
N ILE A 87 3.06 -2.84 15.38
CA ILE A 87 2.78 -1.41 15.61
C ILE A 87 4.08 -0.61 15.50
N TRP A 88 5.17 -1.10 16.11
CA TRP A 88 6.49 -0.47 16.00
C TRP A 88 7.02 -0.46 14.57
N ALA A 89 6.99 -1.58 13.87
CA ALA A 89 7.50 -1.70 12.49
C ALA A 89 6.71 -0.82 11.52
N ALA A 90 5.38 -0.82 11.61
CA ALA A 90 4.51 -0.01 10.76
C ALA A 90 4.67 1.49 11.05
N SER A 91 4.74 1.89 12.33
CA SER A 91 4.99 3.28 12.70
C SER A 91 6.37 3.72 12.24
N GLY A 92 7.38 2.87 12.41
CA GLY A 92 8.73 3.13 11.93
C GLY A 92 8.78 3.36 10.43
N TRP A 93 8.06 2.55 9.65
CA TRP A 93 7.97 2.70 8.20
C TRP A 93 7.22 3.97 7.79
N ALA A 94 6.07 4.24 8.41
CA ALA A 94 5.24 5.41 8.11
C ALA A 94 5.97 6.74 8.41
N PHE A 95 6.79 6.76 9.47
CA PHE A 95 7.49 7.95 9.93
C PHE A 95 8.96 8.02 9.49
N GLU A 96 9.47 7.08 8.69
CA GLU A 96 10.90 7.00 8.33
C GLU A 96 11.46 8.32 7.80
N TYR A 97 10.75 8.95 6.87
CA TYR A 97 11.20 10.18 6.19
C TYR A 97 10.73 11.48 6.86
N TYR A 98 10.09 11.39 8.02
CA TYR A 98 9.59 12.55 8.78
C TYR A 98 10.37 12.78 10.09
N ARG A 99 11.43 12.00 10.35
CA ARG A 99 12.30 12.14 11.53
C ARG A 99 13.35 13.25 11.30
N GLY A 100 12.92 14.50 11.37
CA GLY A 100 13.83 15.64 11.23
C GLY A 100 13.13 16.98 11.02
N ASP A 101 11.92 16.96 10.47
CA ASP A 101 11.17 18.17 10.13
C ASP A 101 10.74 19.02 11.34
N TYR A 102 10.81 18.46 12.56
CA TYR A 102 10.37 19.11 13.81
C TYR A 102 11.46 19.20 14.89
N ALA A 103 12.72 18.93 14.54
CA ALA A 103 13.85 19.08 15.46
C ALA A 103 14.38 20.52 15.40
N HIS A 104 13.79 21.41 16.20
CA HIS A 104 14.34 22.74 16.48
C HIS A 104 15.51 22.66 17.46
#